data_AF-A0A3D5DYB4-F1
#
_entry.id   AF-A0A3D5DYB4-F1
#
_cell.length_a   1.000
_cell.length_b   1.000
_cell.length_c   1.000
_cell.angle_alpha   90.00
_cell.angle_beta   90.00
_cell.angle_gamma   90.00
#
_symmetry.space_group_name_H-M   'P 1'
#
loop_
_entity.id
_entity.type
_entity.pdbx_description
1 polymer ?
#
loop_
_entity_poly.entity_id
_entity_poly.type
_entity_poly.pdbx_seq_one_letter_code
_entity_poly.pdbx_strand_id
1 'polypeptide(L)'
;MPSRISVREVGPRDGLQNEDPVPASAKIALIDRLAGTGVSRIEAVSFVRAEAIPQMADADEVWAGVSRDPAIRYSALAPNLRGARRALDAGFTEVEVVVSASDTHNRKN
;
A
#
# COMPACT_ATOMS: atom_id res chain seq x y z
N MET A 1 10.10 -13.73 -25.58
CA MET A 1 10.13 -13.24 -24.18
C MET A 1 10.34 -11.74 -24.20
N PRO A 2 9.72 -10.96 -23.29
CA PRO A 2 10.00 -9.53 -23.18
C PRO A 2 11.45 -9.29 -22.75
N SER A 3 12.06 -8.20 -23.23
CA SER A 3 13.43 -7.81 -22.87
C SER A 3 13.54 -7.18 -21.48
N ARG A 4 12.41 -6.85 -20.85
CA ARG A 4 12.34 -6.23 -19.53
C ARG A 4 11.06 -6.67 -18.81
N ILE A 5 11.16 -6.86 -17.50
CA ILE A 5 10.02 -7.03 -16.60
C ILE A 5 9.97 -5.87 -15.60
N SER A 6 8.77 -5.54 -15.13
CA SER A 6 8.57 -4.61 -14.02
C SER A 6 8.03 -5.40 -12.84
N VAL A 7 8.73 -5.34 -11.72
CA VAL A 7 8.24 -5.87 -10.44
C VAL A 7 7.57 -4.75 -9.68
N ARG A 8 6.37 -4.99 -9.16
CA ARG A 8 5.70 -4.14 -8.18
C ARG A 8 5.67 -4.92 -6.87
N GLU A 9 6.31 -4.38 -5.86
CA GLU A 9 6.31 -4.95 -4.53
C GLU A 9 5.00 -4.59 -3.83
N VAL A 10 4.32 -5.58 -3.27
CA VAL A 10 3.01 -5.42 -2.61
C VAL A 10 3.02 -5.92 -1.17
N GLY A 11 4.13 -6.49 -0.71
CA GLY A 11 4.33 -7.02 0.63
C GLY A 11 3.93 -6.06 1.75
N PRO A 12 4.30 -4.77 1.73
CA PRO A 12 3.92 -3.82 2.77
C PRO A 12 2.40 -3.62 2.93
N ARG A 13 1.63 -3.81 1.84
CA ARG A 13 0.17 -3.67 1.84
C ARG A 13 -0.53 -5.02 1.81
N ASP A 14 -0.49 -5.71 0.66
CA ASP A 14 -1.21 -6.95 0.41
C ASP A 14 -0.67 -8.12 1.24
N GLY A 15 0.65 -8.16 1.43
CA GLY A 15 1.29 -9.16 2.30
C GLY A 15 0.86 -8.98 3.75
N LEU A 16 1.22 -7.85 4.35
CA LEU A 16 0.96 -7.58 5.78
C LEU A 16 -0.53 -7.51 6.15
N GLN A 17 -1.43 -7.24 5.20
CA GLN A 17 -2.87 -7.28 5.45
C GLN A 17 -3.37 -8.66 5.88
N ASN A 18 -2.70 -9.74 5.44
CA ASN A 18 -3.09 -11.12 5.73
C ASN A 18 -2.28 -11.77 6.87
N GLU A 19 -1.42 -10.99 7.52
CA GLU A 19 -0.56 -11.45 8.60
C GLU A 19 -1.03 -10.92 9.96
N ASP A 20 -0.39 -11.39 11.03
CA ASP A 20 -0.54 -10.80 12.36
C ASP A 20 -0.10 -9.32 12.37
N PRO A 21 -0.72 -8.45 13.18
CA PRO A 21 -0.38 -7.03 13.22
C PRO A 21 1.11 -6.77 13.47
N VAL A 22 1.73 -6.07 12.53
CA VAL A 22 3.12 -5.63 12.61
C VAL A 22 3.18 -4.17 13.08
N PRO A 23 4.07 -3.80 14.02
CA PRO A 23 4.22 -2.40 14.44
C PRO A 23 4.62 -1.46 13.29
N ALA A 24 4.13 -0.22 13.33
CA ALA A 24 4.42 0.79 12.32
C ALA A 24 5.92 0.97 12.03
N SER A 25 6.77 0.97 13.06
CA SER A 25 8.22 1.08 12.92
C SER A 25 8.85 -0.05 12.08
N ALA A 26 8.34 -1.27 12.21
CA ALA A 26 8.80 -2.41 11.42
C ALA A 26 8.29 -2.33 9.96
N LYS A 27 7.08 -1.80 9.74
CA LYS A 27 6.56 -1.52 8.39
C LYS A 27 7.37 -0.45 7.67
N ILE A 28 7.71 0.64 8.37
CA ILE A 28 8.59 1.70 7.87
C ILE A 28 9.94 1.10 7.46
N ALA A 29 10.58 0.35 8.37
CA ALA A 29 11.85 -0.29 8.09
C ALA A 29 11.79 -1.28 6.91
N LEU A 30 10.67 -2.00 6.74
CA LEU A 30 10.45 -2.86 5.57
C LEU A 30 10.43 -2.04 4.27
N ILE A 31 9.61 -0.98 4.22
CA ILE A 31 9.46 -0.13 3.02
C ILE A 31 10.80 0.54 2.65
N ASP A 32 11.52 1.07 3.63
CA ASP A 32 12.82 1.70 3.42
C ASP A 32 13.86 0.70 2.90
N ARG A 33 13.86 -0.54 3.42
CA ARG A 33 14.76 -1.59 2.93
C ARG A 33 14.39 -2.04 1.53
N LEU A 34 13.10 -2.16 1.21
CA LEU A 34 12.62 -2.47 -0.14
C LEU A 34 13.05 -1.40 -1.13
N ALA A 35 13.03 -0.12 -0.75
CA ALA A 35 13.52 0.96 -1.60
C ALA A 35 14.99 0.77 -2.03
N GLY A 36 15.81 0.17 -1.17
CA GLY A 36 17.22 -0.16 -1.46
C GLY A 36 17.44 -1.37 -2.39
N THR A 37 16.40 -2.08 -2.82
CA THR A 37 16.53 -3.34 -3.61
C THR A 37 16.53 -3.14 -5.12
N GLY A 38 16.21 -1.94 -5.60
CA GLY A 38 16.06 -1.63 -7.03
C GLY A 38 14.66 -1.90 -7.61
N VAL A 39 13.67 -2.27 -6.78
CA VAL A 39 12.26 -2.19 -7.19
C VAL A 39 11.89 -0.74 -7.46
N SER A 40 11.08 -0.52 -8.51
CA SER A 40 10.69 0.85 -8.93
C SER A 40 9.25 1.20 -8.56
N ARG A 41 8.51 0.24 -8.00
CA ARG A 41 7.11 0.39 -7.61
C ARG A 41 6.85 -0.37 -6.32
N ILE A 42 6.30 0.32 -5.32
CA ILE A 42 5.96 -0.25 -4.01
C ILE A 42 4.55 0.19 -3.65
N GLU A 43 3.67 -0.78 -3.38
CA GLU A 43 2.38 -0.52 -2.76
C GLU A 43 2.59 -0.43 -1.24
N ALA A 44 2.64 0.80 -0.73
CA ALA A 44 3.19 1.10 0.58
C ALA A 44 2.20 0.89 1.72
N VAL A 45 0.96 1.36 1.54
CA VAL A 45 -0.07 1.40 2.58
C VAL A 45 -1.48 1.27 2.00
N SER A 46 -2.48 1.13 2.86
CA SER A 46 -3.89 1.10 2.48
C SER A 46 -4.72 2.02 3.36
N PHE A 47 -5.50 2.91 2.74
CA PHE A 47 -6.47 3.78 3.40
C PHE A 47 -7.86 3.14 3.48
N VAL A 48 -7.89 1.88 3.93
CA VAL A 48 -9.09 1.12 4.28
C VAL A 48 -9.66 1.57 5.63
N ARG A 49 -10.80 0.98 6.01
CA ARG A 49 -11.37 1.17 7.34
C ARG A 49 -10.59 0.34 8.36
N ALA A 50 -10.07 0.97 9.40
CA ALA A 50 -9.31 0.30 10.46
C ALA A 50 -10.12 -0.79 11.17
N GLU A 51 -11.44 -0.62 11.31
CA GLU A 51 -12.30 -1.64 11.91
C GLU A 51 -12.39 -2.92 11.06
N ALA A 52 -12.30 -2.76 9.72
CA ALA A 52 -12.36 -3.89 8.80
C ALA A 52 -11.00 -4.57 8.65
N ILE A 53 -9.92 -3.78 8.61
CA ILE A 53 -8.55 -4.25 8.43
C ILE A 53 -7.64 -3.56 9.46
N PRO A 54 -7.55 -4.08 10.71
CA PRO A 54 -6.75 -3.50 11.78
C PRO A 54 -5.25 -3.42 11.43
N GLN A 55 -4.76 -4.36 10.62
CA GLN A 55 -3.38 -4.41 10.14
C GLN A 55 -2.96 -3.13 9.40
N MET A 56 -3.91 -2.39 8.82
CA MET A 56 -3.66 -1.19 8.03
C MET A 56 -4.11 0.11 8.75
N ALA A 57 -4.43 0.04 10.04
CA ALA A 57 -4.92 1.18 10.80
C ALA A 57 -3.89 2.32 10.95
N ASP A 58 -2.60 2.00 10.87
CA ASP A 58 -1.45 2.89 11.07
C ASP A 58 -0.90 3.48 9.75
N ALA A 59 -1.68 3.46 8.66
CA ALA A 59 -1.23 3.92 7.35
C ALA A 59 -0.65 5.35 7.35
N ASP A 60 -1.25 6.30 8.08
CA ASP A 60 -0.77 7.68 8.20
C ASP A 60 0.58 7.75 8.93
N GLU A 61 0.75 6.99 10.02
CA GLU A 61 1.98 6.92 10.80
C GLU A 61 3.11 6.28 9.99
N VAL A 62 2.82 5.16 9.33
CA VAL A 62 3.78 4.47 8.46
C VAL A 62 4.24 5.40 7.35
N TRP A 63 3.30 6.01 6.63
CA TRP A 63 3.65 6.86 5.50
C TRP A 63 4.43 8.12 5.91
N ALA A 64 4.13 8.69 7.07
CA ALA A 64 4.89 9.83 7.60
C ALA A 64 6.34 9.45 7.97
N GLY A 65 6.59 8.20 8.37
CA GLY A 65 7.91 7.71 8.78
C GLY A 65 8.80 7.17 7.66
N VAL A 66 8.24 6.87 6.47
CA VAL A 66 9.00 6.32 5.34
C VAL A 66 9.94 7.36 4.71
N SER A 67 11.19 6.94 4.48
CA SER A 67 12.18 7.70 3.72
C SER A 67 11.96 7.48 2.22
N ARG A 68 11.24 8.40 1.59
CA ARG A 68 10.78 8.26 0.21
C ARG A 68 11.90 8.53 -0.79
N ASP A 69 12.24 7.53 -1.60
CA ASP A 69 13.15 7.69 -2.75
C ASP A 69 12.36 8.27 -3.95
N PRO A 70 12.75 9.43 -4.50
CA PRO A 70 12.04 10.04 -5.63
C PRO A 70 12.10 9.19 -6.93
N ALA A 71 12.99 8.22 -7.03
CA ALA A 71 13.06 7.29 -8.16
C ALA A 71 12.01 6.17 -8.08
N ILE A 72 11.37 5.97 -6.92
CA ILE A 72 10.37 4.93 -6.69
C ILE A 72 8.96 5.52 -6.74
N ARG A 73 8.06 4.80 -7.41
CA ARG A 73 6.65 5.12 -7.41
C ARG A 73 5.95 4.37 -6.28
N TYR A 74 5.56 5.13 -5.26
CA TYR A 74 4.79 4.60 -4.13
C TYR A 74 3.31 4.75 -4.40
N SER A 75 2.56 3.66 -4.24
CA SER A 75 1.11 3.67 -4.34
C SER A 75 0.45 3.37 -3.00
N ALA A 76 -0.78 3.83 -2.84
CA ALA A 76 -1.63 3.48 -1.72
C ALA A 76 -2.97 2.92 -2.22
N LEU A 77 -3.45 1.86 -1.57
CA LEU A 77 -4.78 1.33 -1.85
C LEU A 77 -5.84 2.21 -1.19
N ALA A 78 -6.90 2.54 -1.93
CA ALA A 78 -8.06 3.25 -1.43
C ALA A 78 -9.36 2.64 -1.99
N PRO A 79 -10.16 1.94 -1.18
CA PRO A 79 -11.35 1.24 -1.68
C PRO A 79 -12.54 2.18 -1.94
N ASN A 80 -12.46 3.43 -1.51
CA ASN A 80 -13.54 4.41 -1.63
C ASN A 80 -13.00 5.84 -1.71
N LEU A 81 -13.89 6.79 -2.00
CA LEU A 81 -13.55 8.21 -2.16
C LEU A 81 -12.90 8.82 -0.91
N ARG A 82 -13.31 8.40 0.30
CA ARG A 82 -12.71 8.90 1.54
C ARG A 82 -11.27 8.43 1.69
N GLY A 83 -11.00 7.16 1.41
CA GLY A 83 -9.64 6.61 1.38
C GLY A 83 -8.78 7.30 0.32
N ALA A 84 -9.35 7.55 -0.86
CA ALA A 84 -8.62 8.20 -1.95
C ALA A 84 -8.28 9.65 -1.60
N ARG A 85 -9.20 10.39 -0.97
CA ARG A 85 -8.94 11.74 -0.46
C ARG A 85 -7.79 11.73 0.55
N ARG A 86 -7.80 10.81 1.51
CA ARG A 86 -6.72 10.67 2.49
C ARG A 86 -5.37 10.37 1.82
N ALA A 87 -5.34 9.48 0.84
CA ALA A 87 -4.12 9.18 0.08
C ALA A 87 -3.57 10.43 -0.62
N LEU A 88 -4.44 11.21 -1.27
CA LEU A 88 -4.05 12.46 -1.93
C LEU A 88 -3.56 13.51 -0.94
N ASP A 89 -4.26 13.69 0.19
CA ASP A 89 -3.87 14.63 1.25
C ASP A 89 -2.52 14.24 1.89
N ALA A 90 -2.21 12.93 1.93
CA ALA A 90 -0.92 12.38 2.35
C ALA A 90 0.18 12.50 1.27
N GLY A 91 -0.14 13.02 0.09
CA GLY A 91 0.81 13.29 -0.98
C GLY A 91 1.08 12.12 -1.93
N PHE A 92 0.25 11.07 -1.94
CA PHE A 92 0.36 10.00 -2.93
C PHE A 92 -0.03 10.51 -4.33
N THR A 93 0.77 10.15 -5.33
CA THR A 93 0.49 10.41 -6.75
C THR A 93 -0.04 9.18 -7.49
N GLU A 94 0.09 7.98 -6.91
CA GLU A 94 -0.52 6.75 -7.40
C GLU A 94 -1.50 6.21 -6.33
N VAL A 95 -2.77 6.04 -6.71
CA VAL A 95 -3.82 5.48 -5.87
C VAL A 95 -4.39 4.25 -6.56
N GLU A 96 -4.47 3.14 -5.83
CA GLU A 96 -4.99 1.87 -6.33
C GLU A 96 -6.42 1.64 -5.85
N VAL A 97 -7.28 1.20 -6.76
CA VAL A 97 -8.66 0.81 -6.49
C VAL A 97 -8.84 -0.67 -6.82
N VAL A 98 -9.66 -1.36 -6.03
CA VAL A 98 -9.94 -2.79 -6.24
C VAL A 98 -11.40 -2.97 -6.58
N VAL A 99 -11.64 -3.74 -7.65
CA VAL A 99 -12.96 -4.19 -8.07
C VAL A 99 -12.86 -5.69 -8.32
N SER A 100 -13.85 -6.45 -7.86
CA SER A 100 -13.92 -7.87 -8.17
C SER A 100 -14.78 -8.12 -9.42
N ALA A 101 -14.31 -9.03 -10.27
CA ALA A 101 -15.07 -9.47 -11.44
C ALA A 101 -16.31 -10.30 -11.07
N SER A 102 -16.37 -10.83 -9.84
CA SER A 102 -17.54 -11.57 -9.33
C SER A 102 -18.44 -10.63 -8.54
N ASP A 103 -19.69 -10.50 -8.97
CA ASP A 103 -20.71 -9.68 -8.29
C ASP A 103 -20.83 -10.05 -6.80
N THR A 104 -20.85 -11.35 -6.50
CA THR A 104 -20.98 -11.85 -5.12
C THR A 104 -19.78 -11.45 -4.27
N HIS A 105 -18.56 -11.56 -4.82
CA HIS A 105 -17.37 -11.14 -4.10
C HIS A 105 -17.34 -9.62 -3.95
N ASN A 106 -17.68 -8.87 -5.00
CA ASN A 106 -17.64 -7.40 -4.98
C ASN A 106 -18.63 -6.78 -3.98
N ARG A 107 -19.76 -7.45 -3.69
CA ARG A 107 -20.74 -7.00 -2.68
C ARG A 107 -20.35 -7.35 -1.24
N LYS A 108 -19.45 -8.32 -1.04
CA LYS A 108 -19.03 -8.79 0.29
C LYS A 108 -17.69 -8.22 0.76
N ASN A 109 -16.91 -7.71 -0.17
CA ASN A 109 -15.60 -7.08 0.05
C ASN A 109 -15.78 -5.59 0.35
#